data_AF-A0A1B1YF72-F1
#
_entry.id   AF-A0A1B1YF72-F1
#
_cell.length_a   1.000
_cell.length_b   1.000
_cell.length_c   1.000
_cell.angle_alpha   90.00
_cell.angle_beta   90.00
_cell.angle_gamma   90.00
#
_symmetry.space_group_name_H-M   'P 1'
#
loop_
_entity.id
_entity.type
_entity.pdbx_description
1 polymer ?
#
loop_
_entity_poly.entity_id
_entity_poly.type
_entity_poly.pdbx_seq_one_letter_code
_entity_poly.pdbx_strand_id
1 'polypeptide(L)' 'MWYAIAIAVIYTIIQAYYCVKKKYFKELLVSMVIILISAMYLVIPFTELNIPTVSDIVYFIFKPLAELIFEIKK' A
#
# COMPACT_ATOMS: atom_id res chain seq x y z
N MET A 1 -0.93 8.73 15.41
CA MET A 1 -1.44 7.58 14.65
C MET A 1 -2.95 7.41 14.81
N TRP A 2 -3.46 7.20 16.03
CA TRP A 2 -4.89 6.97 16.29
C TRP A 2 -5.84 8.04 15.74
N TYR A 3 -5.50 9.33 15.88
CA TYR A 3 -6.31 10.43 15.33
C TYR A 3 -6.42 10.38 13.79
N ALA A 4 -5.35 10.01 13.09
CA ALA A 4 -5.35 9.90 11.64
C ALA A 4 -6.24 8.72 11.18
N ILE A 5 -6.21 7.61 11.92
CA ILE A 5 -7.07 6.45 11.67
C ILE A 5 -8.54 6.83 11.87
N ALA A 6 -8.86 7.53 12.95
CA ALA A 6 -10.23 7.99 13.22
C ALA A 6 -10.76 8.93 12.12
N ILE A 7 -9.95 9.90 11.70
CA ILE A 7 -10.30 10.83 10.60
C ILE A 7 -10.50 10.06 9.29
N ALA A 8 -9.62 9.10 8.98
CA ALA A 8 -9.74 8.27 7.79
C ALA A 8 -11.06 7.50 7.80
N VAL A 9 -11.40 6.81 8.90
CA VAL A 9 -12.65 6.04 9.04
C VAL A 9 -13.90 6.91 8.85
N ILE A 10 -13.92 8.09 9.47
CA ILE A 10 -15.04 9.04 9.34
C ILE A 10 -15.17 9.49 7.87
N TYR A 11 -14.06 9.82 7.22
CA TYR A 11 -14.04 10.19 5.81
C TYR A 11 -14.58 9.07 4.91
N THR A 12 -14.17 7.82 5.15
CA THR A 12 -14.65 6.66 4.37
C THR A 12 -16.16 6.48 4.47
N ILE A 13 -16.72 6.64 5.66
CA ILE A 13 -18.17 6.51 5.90
C ILE A 13 -18.94 7.60 5.15
N ILE A 14 -18.46 8.85 5.21
CA ILE A 14 -19.08 9.98 4.49
C ILE A 14 -18.99 9.77 2.97
N GLN A 15 -17.82 9.33 2.47
CA GLN A 15 -17.61 9.06 1.05
C GLN A 15 -18.50 7.93 0.54
N ALA A 16 -18.63 6.84 1.30
CA ALA A 16 -19.50 5.72 0.96
C ALA A 16 -20.97 6.15 0.89
N TYR A 17 -21.45 6.89 1.89
CA TYR A 17 -22.81 7.42 1.89
C TYR A 17 -23.09 8.31 0.67
N TYR A 18 -22.16 9.20 0.33
CA TYR A 18 -22.30 10.10 -0.81
C TYR A 18 -22.28 9.37 -2.16
N CYS A 19 -21.37 8.40 -2.33
CA CYS A 19 -21.27 7.62 -3.58
C CYS A 19 -22.50 6.74 -3.81
N VAL A 20 -23.03 6.11 -2.75
CA VAL A 20 -24.29 5.33 -2.82
C VAL A 20 -25.46 6.23 -3.20
N LYS A 21 -25.58 7.41 -2.55
CA LYS A 21 -26.67 8.37 -2.84
C LYS A 21 -26.64 8.87 -4.30
N LYS A 22 -25.46 9.05 -4.87
CA LYS A 22 -25.29 9.53 -6.26
C LYS A 22 -25.15 8.42 -7.30
N LYS A 23 -25.24 7.14 -6.91
CA LYS A 23 -25.05 5.95 -7.77
C LYS A 23 -23.68 5.92 -8.47
N TYR A 24 -22.65 6.49 -7.85
CA TYR A 24 -21.26 6.46 -8.30
C TYR A 24 -20.57 5.16 -7.89
N PHE A 25 -21.07 4.05 -8.43
CA PHE A 25 -20.59 2.70 -8.08
C PHE A 25 -19.15 2.43 -8.54
N LYS A 26 -18.71 3.04 -9.64
CA LYS A 26 -17.35 2.87 -10.15
C LYS A 26 -16.33 3.53 -9.23
N GLU A 27 -16.64 4.75 -8.80
CA GLU A 27 -15.82 5.53 -7.89
C GLU A 27 -15.76 4.90 -6.50
N LEU A 28 -16.88 4.34 -6.03
CA LEU A 28 -16.93 3.55 -4.80
C LEU A 28 -16.03 2.30 -4.87
N LEU A 29 -16.03 1.59 -6.00
CA LEU A 29 -15.21 0.40 -6.18
C LEU A 29 -13.71 0.76 -6.18
N VAL A 30 -13.33 1.83 -6.90
CA VAL A 30 -11.95 2.33 -6.91
C VAL A 30 -11.52 2.77 -5.50
N SER A 31 -12.38 3.49 -4.76
CA SER A 31 -12.03 3.91 -3.41
C SER A 31 -11.86 2.73 -2.46
N MET A 32 -12.72 1.71 -2.54
CA MET A 32 -12.60 0.47 -1.76
C MET A 32 -11.27 -0.25 -1.99
N VAL A 33 -10.81 -0.34 -3.23
CA VAL A 33 -9.51 -0.96 -3.56
C VAL A 33 -8.36 -0.18 -2.92
N ILE A 34 -8.39 1.15 -2.97
CA ILE A 34 -7.34 2.00 -2.37
C ILE A 34 -7.33 1.85 -0.84
N ILE A 35 -8.51 1.80 -0.21
CA ILE A 35 -8.64 1.58 1.23
C ILE A 35 -8.07 0.22 1.63
N LEU A 36 -8.35 -0.83 0.85
CA LEU A 36 -7.83 -2.17 1.08
C LEU A 36 -6.30 -2.20 1.03
N ILE A 37 -5.70 -1.59 -0.01
CA ILE A 37 -4.25 -1.48 -0.13
C ILE A 37 -3.66 -0.73 1.07
N SER A 38 -4.28 0.39 1.45
CA SER A 38 -3.83 1.19 2.60
C SER A 38 -3.92 0.42 3.92
N ALA A 39 -4.98 -0.38 4.10
CA ALA A 39 -5.14 -1.24 5.27
C ALA A 39 -4.08 -2.34 5.31
N MET A 40 -3.73 -2.94 4.17
CA MET A 40 -2.63 -3.90 4.09
C MET A 40 -1.30 -3.25 4.49
N TYR A 41 -0.98 -2.07 3.97
CA TYR A 41 0.22 -1.33 4.38
C TYR A 41 0.25 -1.01 5.88
N LEU A 42 -0.90 -0.76 6.49
CA LEU A 42 -1.01 -0.49 7.92
C LEU A 42 -0.83 -1.75 8.78
N VAL A 43 -1.17 -2.94 8.26
CA VAL A 43 -1.08 -4.22 8.96
C VAL A 43 0.32 -4.86 8.85
N ILE A 44 1.03 -4.65 7.73
CA ILE A 44 2.41 -5.15 7.51
C ILE A 44 3.33 -4.98 8.73
N PRO A 45 3.46 -3.79 9.36
CA PRO A 45 4.34 -3.62 10.52
C PRO A 45 3.91 -4.38 11.79
N PHE A 46 2.64 -4.80 11.89
CA PHE A 46 2.12 -5.55 13.04
C PHE A 46 2.15 -7.06 12.84
N THR A 47 2.16 -7.53 11.59
CA THR A 47 2.12 -8.96 11.26
C THR A 47 3.49 -9.62 11.09
N GLU A 48 4.59 -8.88 11.25
CA GLU A 48 5.96 -9.33 10.90
C GLU A 48 6.04 -10.01 9.52
N LEU A 49 5.09 -9.69 8.64
CA LEU A 49 5.04 -10.27 7.31
C LEU A 49 6.19 -9.65 6.54
N ASN A 50 7.25 -10.44 6.32
CA ASN A 50 8.43 -10.09 5.54
C ASN A 50 8.06 -9.95 4.06
N ILE A 51 7.21 -8.97 3.73
CA ILE A 51 6.91 -8.62 2.35
C ILE A 51 8.10 -7.80 1.87
N PRO A 52 8.79 -8.24 0.80
CA PRO A 52 9.93 -7.50 0.27
C PRO A 52 9.48 -6.09 -0.09
N THR A 53 10.19 -5.10 0.44
CA THR A 53 9.95 -3.71 0.08
C THR A 53 10.33 -3.48 -1.37
N VAL A 54 9.83 -2.40 -1.97
CA VAL A 54 10.22 -2.01 -3.35
C VAL A 54 11.76 -1.90 -3.46
N SER A 55 12.43 -1.41 -2.40
CA SER A 55 13.88 -1.39 -2.30
C SER A 55 14.51 -2.78 -2.34
N ASP A 56 13.92 -3.79 -1.70
CA ASP A 56 14.43 -5.16 -1.72
C ASP A 56 14.33 -5.77 -3.12
N ILE A 57 13.24 -5.49 -3.84
CA ILE A 57 13.03 -5.96 -5.21
C ILE A 57 14.05 -5.31 -6.15
N VAL A 58 14.23 -3.99 -6.04
CA VAL A 58 15.24 -3.25 -6.81
C VAL A 58 16.64 -3.79 -6.47
N TYR A 59 16.98 -3.96 -5.20
CA TYR A 59 18.26 -4.53 -4.80
C TYR A 59 18.47 -5.93 -5.37
N PHE A 60 17.46 -6.81 -5.33
CA PHE A 60 17.55 -8.15 -5.90
C PHE A 60 17.84 -8.15 -7.42
N ILE A 61 17.24 -7.23 -8.17
CA ILE A 61 17.46 -7.10 -9.62
C ILE A 61 18.83 -6.49 -9.93
N PHE A 62 19.21 -5.44 -9.20
CA PHE A 62 20.42 -4.67 -9.50
C PHE A 62 21.68 -5.25 -8.88
N LYS A 63 21.58 -6.08 -7.84
CA LYS A 63 22.73 -6.73 -7.20
C LYS A 63 23.56 -7.58 -8.16
N PRO A 64 23.00 -8.54 -8.94
CA PRO A 64 23.81 -9.32 -9.87
C PRO A 64 24.41 -8.44 -10.96
N LEU A 65 23.72 -7.38 -11.37
CA LEU A 65 24.22 -6.42 -12.36
C LEU A 65 25.40 -5.59 -11.81
N ALA A 66 25.29 -5.16 -10.55
CA ALA A 66 26.35 -4.42 -9.86
C ALA A 66 27.56 -5.32 -9.57
N GLU A 67 27.36 -6.57 -9.14
CA GLU A 67 28.45 -7.54 -8.95
C GLU A 67 29.18 -7.84 -10.27
N LEU A 68 28.46 -7.88 -11.41
CA LEU A 68 29.03 -8.06 -12.74
C LEU A 68 29.81 -6.82 -13.23
N ILE A 69 29.24 -5.62 -13.07
CA ILE A 69 29.85 -4.36 -13.55
C ILE A 69 31.07 -3.97 -12.72
N PHE A 70 30.99 -4.14 -11.41
CA PHE A 70 32.06 -3.72 -10.50
C PHE A 70 33.07 -4.82 -10.20
N GLU A 71 32.97 -6.00 -10.85
CA GLU A 71 33.78 -7.20 -10.56
C GLU A 71 33.97 -7.44 -9.06
N ILE A 72 32.92 -7.24 -8.27
CA ILE A 72 32.98 -7.43 -6.82
C ILE A 72 33.03 -8.95 -6.57
N LYS A 73 34.25 -9.50 -6.64
CA LYS A 73 34.56 -10.85 -6.19
C LYS A 73 34.33 -10.87 -4.68
N LYS A 74 33.39 -11.72 -4.29
CA LYS A 74 33.03 -12.06 -2.92
C LYS A 74 34.24 -12.34 -2.03
#